data_AF-A0A453CPK3-F1
#
_entry.id   AF-A0A453CPK3-F1
#
_cell.length_a   1.000
_cell.length_b   1.000
_cell.length_c   1.000
_cell.angle_alpha   90.00
_cell.angle_beta   90.00
_cell.angle_gamma   90.00
#
_symmetry.space_group_name_H-M   'P 1'
#
loop_
_entity.id
_entity.type
_entity.pdbx_description
1 polymer ?
#
loop_
_entity_poly.entity_id
_entity_poly.type
_entity_poly.pdbx_seq_one_letter_code
_entity_poly.pdbx_strand_id
1 'polypeptide(L)' 'VHGAEQRFCQQCSRFHAMAEFDDAKRSCRRRLAGHNERRRKSNASDAMARG' A
#
# COMPACT_ATOMS: atom_id res chain seq x y z
N VAL A 1 28.41 7.85 4.68
CA VAL A 1 27.31 7.98 3.70
C VAL A 1 26.14 7.17 4.24
N HIS A 2 25.04 7.79 4.65
CA HIS A 2 23.84 7.02 5.04
C HIS A 2 23.18 6.53 3.74
N GLY A 3 23.71 5.44 3.18
CA GLY A 3 23.14 4.77 2.02
C GLY A 3 21.82 4.13 2.41
N ALA A 4 20.74 4.92 2.40
CA ALA A 4 19.41 4.41 2.66
C ALA A 4 19.08 3.39 1.57
N GLU A 5 18.83 2.15 1.97
CA GLU A 5 18.45 1.08 1.06
C GLU A 5 17.15 1.48 0.35
N GLN A 6 17.14 1.39 -0.99
CA GLN A 6 15.99 1.75 -1.83
C GLN A 6 15.46 0.51 -2.56
N ARG A 7 14.14 0.43 -2.71
CA ARG A 7 13.46 -0.60 -3.50
C ARG A 7 12.67 0.03 -4.64
N PHE A 8 12.58 -0.67 -5.77
CA PHE A 8 11.78 -0.25 -6.92
C PHE A 8 10.31 -0.59 -6.68
N CYS A 9 9.43 0.42 -6.71
CA CYS A 9 7.98 0.21 -6.63
C CYS A 9 7.43 0.00 -8.04
N GLN A 10 7.00 -1.23 -8.34
CA GLN A 10 6.43 -1.59 -9.65
C GLN A 10 5.20 -0.76 -10.03
N GLN A 11 4.39 -0.37 -9.04
CA GLN A 11 3.17 0.40 -9.27
C GLN A 11 3.41 1.90 -9.49
N CYS A 12 4.56 2.41 -9.06
CA CYS A 12 4.93 3.82 -9.20
C CYS A 12 6.03 4.03 -10.23
N SER A 13 6.62 2.93 -10.74
CA SER A 13 7.77 2.91 -11.64
C SER A 13 8.93 3.81 -11.18
N ARG A 14 9.12 3.92 -9.86
CA ARG A 14 10.12 4.79 -9.20
C ARG A 14 10.76 4.07 -8.00
N PHE A 15 11.96 4.51 -7.62
CA PHE A 15 12.64 4.05 -6.41
C PHE A 15 12.15 4.82 -5.18
N HIS A 16 11.91 4.07 -4.10
CA HIS A 16 11.51 4.60 -2.80
C HIS A 16 12.44 4.02 -1.72
N ALA A 17 12.57 4.69 -0.58
CA ALA A 17 13.32 4.13 0.55
C ALA A 17 12.66 2.82 1.03
N MET A 18 13.44 1.85 1.53
CA MET A 18 12.90 0.61 2.11
C MET A 18 11.90 0.87 3.23
N ALA A 19 12.10 1.98 3.97
CA ALA A 19 11.16 2.51 4.96
C ALA A 19 9.85 3.07 4.35
N GLU A 20 9.59 2.96 3.06
CA GLU A 20 8.29 3.22 2.44
C GLU A 20 7.59 1.93 1.99
N PHE A 21 8.20 0.77 2.22
CA PHE A 21 7.63 -0.54 1.92
C PHE A 21 7.29 -1.26 3.23
N ASP A 22 6.23 -2.05 3.21
CA ASP A 22 6.10 -3.14 4.18
C ASP A 22 6.86 -4.33 3.58
N ASP A 23 7.78 -4.97 4.30
CA ASP A 23 8.62 -6.06 3.76
C ASP A 23 7.82 -7.18 3.08
N ALA A 24 6.58 -7.42 3.50
CA ALA A 24 5.70 -8.40 2.89
C ALA A 24 5.09 -7.97 1.53
N LYS A 25 5.25 -6.72 1.08
CA LYS A 25 4.54 -6.15 -0.08
C LYS A 25 5.46 -5.48 -1.09
N ARG A 26 5.21 -5.78 -2.37
CA ARG A 26 5.96 -5.27 -3.54
C ARG A 26 5.60 -3.84 -3.96
N SER A 27 4.69 -3.18 -3.25
CA SER A 27 4.25 -1.81 -3.53
C SER A 27 4.43 -0.93 -2.29
N CYS A 28 4.72 0.36 -2.50
CA CYS A 28 4.93 1.30 -1.41
C CYS A 28 3.64 1.49 -0.57
N ARG A 29 3.82 1.80 0.72
CA ARG A 29 2.75 2.02 1.71
C ARG A 29 1.70 3.02 1.22
N ARG A 30 2.13 4.06 0.50
CA ARG A 30 1.25 5.10 -0.06
C ARG A 30 0.12 4.52 -0.92
N ARG A 31 0.43 3.53 -1.77
CA ARG A 31 -0.59 2.94 -2.66
C ARG A 31 -1.44 1.90 -1.93
N LEU A 32 -0.83 1.17 -1.01
CA LEU A 32 -1.52 0.20 -0.17
C LEU A 32 -2.60 0.85 0.71
N ALA A 33 -2.35 2.03 1.29
CA ALA A 33 -3.33 2.75 2.09
C ALA A 33 -4.64 2.99 1.29
N GLY A 34 -4.53 3.43 0.03
CA GLY A 34 -5.68 3.60 -0.85
C GLY A 34 -6.39 2.30 -1.25
N HIS A 35 -5.71 1.14 -1.24
CA HIS A 35 -6.38 -0.16 -1.38
C HIS A 35 -7.16 -0.54 -0.12
N ASN A 36 -6.58 -0.32 1.06
CA ASN A 36 -7.21 -0.67 2.33
C ASN A 36 -8.48 0.15 2.59
N GLU A 37 -8.47 1.46 2.31
CA GLU A 37 -9.66 2.30 2.44
C GLU A 37 -10.80 1.86 1.52
N ARG A 38 -10.49 1.58 0.23
CA ARG A 38 -11.51 1.10 -0.71
C ARG A 38 -12.10 -0.23 -0.30
N ARG A 39 -11.27 -1.16 0.19
CA ARG A 39 -11.74 -2.44 0.73
C ARG A 39 -12.65 -2.24 1.95
N ARG A 40 -12.26 -1.38 2.91
CA ARG A 40 -13.08 -1.09 4.10
C ARG A 40 -14.44 -0.53 3.73
N LYS A 41 -14.49 0.43 2.80
CA LYS A 41 -15.76 1.01 2.31
C LYS A 41 -16.65 -0.05 1.67
N SER A 42 -16.11 -0.89 0.78
CA SER A 42 -16.88 -1.96 0.13
C SER A 42 -17.45 -2.99 1.11
N ASN A 43 -16.70 -3.35 2.17
CA ASN A 43 -17.18 -4.29 3.19
C ASN A 43 -18.25 -3.66 4.10
N ALA A 44 -18.15 -2.36 4.39
CA ALA A 44 -19.19 -1.66 5.15
C ALA A 44 -20.51 -1.58 4.35
N SER A 45 -20.45 -1.38 3.03
CA SER A 45 -21.64 -1.41 2.18
C SER A 45 -22.31 -2.78 2.13
N ASP A 46 -21.50 -3.85 2.03
CA ASP A 46 -21.99 -5.23 1.96
C ASP A 46 -22.65 -5.68 3.27
N ALA A 47 -22.09 -5.23 4.41
CA ALA A 47 -22.67 -5.50 5.73
C ALA A 47 -24.04 -4.82 5.93
N MET A 48 -24.27 -3.63 5.37
CA MET A 48 -25.57 -2.95 5.47
C MET A 48 -26.63 -3.53 4.54
N ALA A 49 -26.23 -4.16 3.42
CA ALA A 49 -27.16 -4.79 2.47
C ALA A 49 -27.67 -6.18 2.92
N ARG A 50 -27.08 -6.74 3.98
CA ARG A 50 -27.41 -8.06 4.54
C ARG A 50 -28.11 -8.00 5.90
N GLY A 51 -28.43 -6.79 6.38
CA GLY A 51 -29.15 -6.54 7.62
C GLY A 51 -30.63 -6.29 7.38
#